data_AF-W1YKH8-F1
#
_entry.id   AF-W1YKH8-F1
#
_cell.length_a   1.000
_cell.length_b   1.000
_cell.length_c   1.000
_cell.angle_alpha   90.00
_cell.angle_beta   90.00
_cell.angle_gamma   90.00
#
_symmetry.space_group_name_H-M   'P 1'
#
loop_
_entity.id
_entity.type
_entity.pdbx_description
1 polymer ?
#
loop_
_entity_poly.entity_id
_entity_poly.type
_entity_poly.pdbx_seq_one_letter_code
_entity_poly.pdbx_strand_id
1 'polypeptide(L)' 'MLAIGRALMARPKLLLLDEPSMGLAPLVVNEIFETIKEISAEGT' A
#
# COMPACT_ATOMS: atom_id res chain seq x y z
N MET A 1 2.05 1.18 -6.71
CA MET A 1 1.40 2.45 -6.30
C MET A 1 0.03 2.66 -6.94
N LEU A 2 -0.12 2.68 -8.28
CA LEU A 2 -1.42 2.95 -8.93
C LEU A 2 -2.54 1.96 -8.57
N ALA A 3 -2.23 0.65 -8.46
CA ALA A 3 -3.21 -0.36 -8.06
C ALA A 3 -3.74 -0.13 -6.63
N ILE A 4 -2.84 0.22 -5.70
CA ILE A 4 -3.19 0.56 -4.30
C ILE A 4 -4.05 1.83 -4.29
N GLY A 5 -3.61 2.89 -4.99
CA GLY A 5 -4.38 4.12 -5.11
C GLY A 5 -5.79 3.88 -5.65
N ARG A 6 -5.94 3.05 -6.70
CA ARG A 6 -7.25 2.68 -7.25
C ARG A 6 -8.11 1.91 -6.23
N ALA A 7 -7.51 1.03 -5.43
CA ALA A 7 -8.22 0.33 -4.36
C ALA A 7 -8.71 1.31 -3.27
N LEU A 8 -7.90 2.29 -2.90
CA LEU A 8 -8.25 3.31 -1.89
C LEU A 8 -9.38 4.23 -2.33
N MET A 9 -9.50 4.52 -3.62
CA MET A 9 -10.62 5.32 -4.14
C MET A 9 -12.00 4.71 -3.81
N ALA A 10 -12.07 3.40 -3.57
CA ALA A 10 -13.30 2.71 -3.17
C ALA A 10 -13.66 2.90 -1.68
N ARG A 11 -12.83 3.57 -0.88
CA ARG A 11 -12.95 3.70 0.59
C ARG A 11 -13.22 2.35 1.27
N PRO A 12 -12.36 1.33 1.03
CA PRO A 12 -12.56 0.01 1.59
C PRO A 12 -12.39 0.04 3.10
N LYS A 13 -13.21 -0.68 3.86
CA LYS A 13 -13.01 -0.87 5.31
C LYS A 13 -11.87 -1.84 5.65
N LEU A 14 -11.35 -2.52 4.63
CA LEU A 14 -10.29 -3.51 4.74
C LEU A 14 -9.57 -3.58 3.38
N LEU A 15 -8.26 -3.31 3.38
CA LEU A 15 -7.40 -3.44 2.22
C LEU A 15 -6.45 -4.63 2.44
N LEU A 16 -6.59 -5.66 1.59
CA LEU A 16 -5.68 -6.80 1.57
C LEU A 16 -4.65 -6.60 0.45
N LEU A 17 -3.39 -6.81 0.77
CA LEU A 17 -2.27 -6.72 -0.17
C LEU A 17 -1.55 -8.07 -0.16
N ASP A 18 -1.55 -8.77 -1.29
CA ASP A 18 -0.79 -10.00 -1.47
C ASP A 18 0.54 -9.66 -2.17
N GLU A 19 1.64 -10.07 -1.55
CA GLU A 19 3.01 -9.90 -2.06
C GLU A 19 3.37 -8.48 -2.61
N PRO A 20 3.12 -7.37 -1.87
CA PRO A 20 3.23 -6.00 -2.41
C PRO A 20 4.64 -5.54 -2.80
N SER A 21 5.67 -6.30 -2.42
CA SER A 21 7.08 -5.95 -2.60
C SER A 21 7.84 -6.90 -3.54
N MET A 22 7.20 -7.96 -4.07
CA MET A 22 7.89 -8.99 -4.84
C MET A 22 8.50 -8.41 -6.13
N GLY A 23 9.80 -8.67 -6.34
CA GLY A 23 10.52 -8.25 -7.56
C GLY A 23 10.97 -6.78 -7.59
N LEU A 24 10.82 -6.03 -6.49
CA LEU A 24 11.24 -4.63 -6.40
C LEU A 24 12.64 -4.47 -5.79
N ALA A 25 13.29 -3.36 -6.14
CA ALA A 25 14.56 -2.98 -5.51
C ALA A 25 14.36 -2.67 -4.01
N PRO A 26 15.32 -2.99 -3.12
CA PRO A 26 15.17 -2.82 -1.67
C PRO A 26 14.72 -1.43 -1.22
N LEU A 27 15.19 -0.38 -1.90
CA LEU A 27 14.78 1.01 -1.61
C LEU A 27 13.27 1.23 -1.83
N VAL A 28 12.73 0.69 -2.93
CA VAL A 28 11.32 0.84 -3.31
C VAL A 28 10.42 0.05 -2.36
N VAL A 29 10.91 -1.08 -1.85
CA VAL A 29 10.19 -1.87 -0.83
C VAL A 29 9.98 -1.05 0.44
N ASN A 30 11.02 -0.37 0.93
CA ASN A 30 10.92 0.48 2.11
C ASN A 30 9.92 1.63 1.90
N GLU A 31 9.98 2.29 0.74
CA GLU A 31 9.06 3.37 0.39
C GLU A 31 7.60 2.89 0.39
N ILE A 32 7.32 1.73 -0.22
CA ILE A 32 5.98 1.14 -0.23
C ILE A 32 5.49 0.83 1.19
N PHE A 33 6.33 0.26 2.04
CA PHE A 33 5.94 -0.06 3.42
C PHE A 33 5.65 1.17 4.26
N GLU A 34 6.42 2.25 4.09
CA GLU A 34 6.13 3.52 4.78
C GLU A 34 4.81 4.11 4.31
N THR A 35 4.56 4.15 2.99
CA THR A 35 3.27 4.62 2.46
C THR A 35 2.08 3.78 2.98
N ILE A 36 2.21 2.45 3.08
CA ILE A 36 1.15 1.59 3.62
C ILE A 36 0.89 1.91 5.10
N LYS A 37 1.93 2.17 5.90
CA LYS A 37 1.77 2.56 7.31
C LYS A 37 1.06 3.90 7.45
N GLU A 38 1.41 4.89 6.62
CA GLU A 38 0.75 6.20 6.61
C GLU A 38 -0.75 6.04 6.31
N ILE A 39 -1.10 5.28 5.26
CA ILE A 39 -2.49 5.00 4.90
C ILE A 39 -3.24 4.30 6.04
N SER A 40 -2.59 3.33 6.70
CA SER A 40 -3.19 2.62 7.84
C SER A 40 -3.40 3.53 9.05
N ALA A 41 -2.53 4.52 9.27
CA ALA A 41 -2.63 5.47 10.36
C ALA A 41 -3.74 6.51 10.13
N GLU A 42 -4.05 6.83 8.88
CA GLU A 42 -5.18 7.70 8.50
C GLU A 42 -6.56 7.07 8.74
N GLY A 43 -6.64 5.79 9.12
CA GLY A 43 -7.86 5.15 9.61
C GLY A 43 -8.87 4.78 8.51
N THR A 44 -8.38 4.37 7.34
CA THR A 44 -9.21 3.77 6.28
C THR A 44 -9.59 2.33 6.62
#